data_AF-R0KQ78-F1
#
_entry.id   AF-R0KQ78-F1
#
_cell.length_a   1.000
_cell.length_b   1.000
_cell.length_c   1.000
_cell.angle_alpha   90.00
_cell.angle_beta   90.00
_cell.angle_gamma   90.00
#
_symmetry.space_group_name_H-M   'P 1'
#
loop_
_entity.id
_entity.type
_entity.pdbx_description
1 polymer ?
#
loop_
_entity_poly.entity_id
_entity_poly.type
_entity_poly.pdbx_seq_one_letter_code
_entity_poly.pdbx_strand_id
1 'polypeptide(L)'
;MDYYSIDEILTEETKLKVKFKHKINNFEFYFSPDHDREIEADKKIELPYFLVKFLIENRHCEIVQDLIPKEMVNELKAFPPSVDLNQIYNYFYRFLQNFNEKDFTKEILKERLSKFSKMIIKENLNEDDIYFMDKSEKHVIQSGREAFLEYKKYY
;
A
#
# COMPACT_ATOMS: atom_id res chain seq x y z
N MET A 1 2.27 -10.92 10.05
CA MET A 1 1.51 -11.72 9.08
C MET A 1 0.53 -12.55 9.89
N ASP A 2 -0.61 -11.93 10.13
CA ASP A 2 -1.81 -12.56 10.66
C ASP A 2 -2.65 -13.05 9.48
N TYR A 3 -2.64 -14.37 9.25
CA TYR A 3 -3.38 -15.02 8.17
C TYR A 3 -4.88 -14.66 8.12
N TYR A 4 -5.46 -14.31 9.26
CA TYR A 4 -6.89 -13.96 9.40
C TYR A 4 -7.17 -12.45 9.27
N SER A 5 -6.14 -11.62 9.07
CA SER A 5 -6.33 -10.19 8.92
C SER A 5 -6.85 -9.86 7.53
N ILE A 6 -8.09 -9.35 7.47
CA ILE A 6 -8.72 -8.89 6.22
C ILE A 6 -7.84 -7.82 5.55
N ASP A 7 -7.29 -6.91 6.33
CA ASP A 7 -6.42 -5.85 5.82
C ASP A 7 -5.13 -6.40 5.18
N GLU A 8 -4.55 -7.47 5.73
CA GLU A 8 -3.37 -8.11 5.12
C GLU A 8 -3.73 -8.77 3.79
N ILE A 9 -4.85 -9.52 3.75
CA ILE A 9 -5.34 -10.13 2.50
C ILE A 9 -5.55 -9.06 1.42
N LEU A 10 -6.22 -7.96 1.75
CA LEU A 10 -6.45 -6.85 0.82
C LEU A 10 -5.15 -6.16 0.40
N THR A 11 -4.16 -6.08 1.29
CA THR A 11 -2.83 -5.54 0.94
C THR A 11 -2.14 -6.45 -0.09
N GLU A 12 -2.24 -7.77 0.07
CA GLU A 12 -1.61 -8.75 -0.81
C GLU A 12 -2.27 -8.91 -2.19
N GLU A 13 -3.53 -8.48 -2.35
CA GLU A 13 -4.21 -8.41 -3.64
C GLU A 13 -3.71 -7.28 -4.57
N THR A 14 -2.90 -6.36 -4.04
CA THR A 14 -2.33 -5.24 -4.81
C THR A 14 -1.55 -5.76 -6.02
N LYS A 15 -1.90 -5.27 -7.22
CA LYS A 15 -1.28 -5.68 -8.49
C LYS A 15 0.06 -4.98 -8.72
N LEU A 16 1.03 -5.74 -9.22
CA LEU A 16 2.37 -5.28 -9.55
C LEU A 16 2.79 -5.73 -10.94
N LYS A 17 3.49 -4.85 -11.66
CA LYS A 17 4.10 -5.20 -12.94
C LYS A 17 5.40 -5.94 -12.71
N VAL A 18 5.41 -7.20 -13.13
CA VAL A 18 6.58 -8.07 -13.10
C VAL A 18 7.00 -8.48 -14.49
N LYS A 19 8.27 -8.83 -14.63
CA LYS A 19 8.87 -9.38 -15.84
C LYS A 19 9.40 -10.76 -15.54
N PHE A 20 8.99 -11.73 -16.35
CA PHE A 20 9.44 -13.12 -16.23
C PHE A 20 10.83 -13.29 -16.83
N LYS A 21 11.70 -14.01 -16.12
CA LYS A 21 13.09 -14.27 -16.58
C LYS A 21 13.17 -15.40 -17.60
N HIS A 22 12.22 -16.31 -17.56
CA HIS A 22 12.21 -17.50 -18.39
C HIS A 22 10.79 -17.83 -18.80
N LYS A 23 10.70 -18.70 -19.82
CA LYS A 23 9.45 -19.20 -20.33
C LYS A 23 8.77 -20.07 -19.28
N ILE A 24 7.51 -19.78 -18.94
CA ILE A 24 6.73 -20.59 -18.00
C ILE A 24 5.58 -21.24 -18.76
N ASN A 25 5.55 -22.57 -18.70
CA ASN A 25 4.51 -23.37 -19.34
C ASN A 25 3.35 -23.61 -18.35
N ASN A 26 2.13 -23.71 -18.89
CA ASN A 26 0.88 -24.02 -18.19
C ASN A 26 0.47 -23.04 -17.07
N PHE A 27 1.01 -21.83 -17.04
CA PHE A 27 0.70 -20.84 -16.01
C PHE A 27 -0.20 -19.70 -16.52
N GLU A 28 -0.39 -19.61 -17.83
CA GLU A 28 -1.10 -18.52 -18.50
C GLU A 28 -2.62 -18.53 -18.25
N PHE A 29 -3.18 -19.63 -17.72
CA PHE A 29 -4.58 -19.66 -17.26
C PHE A 29 -4.87 -18.68 -16.11
N TYR A 30 -3.84 -18.27 -15.35
CA TYR A 30 -3.97 -17.22 -14.35
C TYR A 30 -3.89 -15.80 -14.94
N PHE A 31 -3.45 -15.66 -16.20
CA PHE A 31 -2.91 -14.39 -16.72
C PHE A 31 -3.56 -13.89 -18.00
N SER A 32 -4.21 -14.76 -18.79
CA SER A 32 -4.95 -14.35 -19.98
C SER A 32 -6.20 -15.21 -20.21
N PRO A 33 -7.30 -14.61 -20.71
CA PRO A 33 -8.49 -15.35 -21.10
C PRO A 33 -8.26 -16.26 -22.32
N ASP A 34 -7.20 -16.00 -23.10
CA ASP A 34 -6.97 -16.66 -24.39
C ASP A 34 -6.36 -18.08 -24.30
N HIS A 35 -6.09 -18.61 -23.09
CA HIS A 35 -5.64 -19.99 -22.88
C HIS A 35 -4.47 -20.47 -23.75
N ASP A 36 -3.66 -19.55 -24.28
CA ASP A 36 -2.32 -19.91 -24.72
C ASP A 36 -1.56 -20.49 -23.52
N ARG A 37 -0.71 -21.48 -23.78
CA ARG A 37 -0.18 -22.35 -22.71
C ARG A 37 1.15 -21.85 -22.16
N GLU A 38 1.70 -20.74 -22.64
CA GLU A 38 3.10 -20.42 -22.47
C GLU A 38 3.35 -18.92 -22.34
N ILE A 39 3.88 -18.52 -21.18
CA ILE A 39 4.38 -17.17 -20.95
C ILE A 39 5.77 -17.09 -21.53
N GLU A 40 5.96 -16.23 -22.52
CA GLU A 40 7.29 -15.96 -23.08
C GLU A 40 8.22 -15.31 -22.06
N ALA A 41 9.53 -15.57 -22.20
CA ALA A 41 10.55 -14.84 -21.46
C ALA A 41 10.46 -13.34 -21.76
N ASP A 42 10.76 -12.51 -20.77
CA ASP A 42 10.71 -11.04 -20.84
C ASP A 42 9.31 -10.40 -20.99
N LYS A 43 8.23 -11.21 -21.02
CA LYS A 43 6.85 -10.70 -21.01
C LYS A 43 6.56 -9.96 -19.70
N LYS A 44 5.99 -8.76 -19.81
CA LYS A 44 5.55 -7.93 -18.67
C LYS A 44 4.09 -8.24 -18.36
N ILE A 45 3.81 -8.63 -17.12
CA ILE A 45 2.46 -9.01 -16.68
C ILE A 45 2.15 -8.33 -15.34
N GLU A 46 0.90 -7.92 -15.16
CA GLU A 46 0.39 -7.40 -13.88
C GLU A 46 -0.15 -8.54 -13.02
N LEU A 47 0.45 -8.76 -11.84
CA LEU A 47 0.11 -9.85 -10.94
C LEU A 47 -0.12 -9.36 -9.50
N PRO A 48 -1.06 -9.95 -8.75
CA PRO A 48 -1.20 -9.69 -7.33
C PRO A 48 0.08 -9.99 -6.54
N TYR A 49 0.35 -9.20 -5.50
CA TYR A 49 1.57 -9.32 -4.69
C TYR A 49 1.74 -10.70 -4.05
N PHE A 50 0.68 -11.36 -3.58
CA PHE A 50 0.79 -12.71 -2.99
C PHE A 50 1.46 -13.71 -3.95
N LEU A 51 1.13 -13.63 -5.24
CA LEU A 51 1.67 -14.52 -6.27
C LEU A 51 3.08 -14.08 -6.68
N VAL A 52 3.29 -12.77 -6.79
CA VAL A 52 4.60 -12.19 -7.11
C VAL A 52 5.64 -12.57 -6.04
N LYS A 53 5.27 -12.52 -4.76
CA LYS A 53 6.13 -12.91 -3.64
C LYS A 53 6.67 -14.33 -3.83
N PHE A 54 5.78 -15.28 -4.11
CA PHE A 54 6.15 -16.67 -4.38
C PHE A 54 7.07 -16.80 -5.61
N LEU A 55 6.77 -16.09 -6.70
CA LEU A 55 7.55 -16.16 -7.94
C LEU A 55 8.95 -15.53 -7.78
N ILE A 56 9.09 -14.47 -7.00
CA ILE A 56 10.37 -13.81 -6.71
C ILE A 56 11.26 -14.71 -5.84
N GLU A 57 10.70 -15.30 -4.77
CA GLU A 57 11.43 -16.22 -3.88
C GLU A 57 12.06 -17.39 -4.66
N ASN A 58 11.36 -17.87 -5.68
CA ASN A 58 11.80 -18.94 -6.57
C ASN A 58 12.56 -18.44 -7.83
N ARG A 59 12.86 -17.13 -7.91
CA ARG A 59 13.64 -16.49 -8.99
C ARG A 59 13.00 -16.58 -10.40
N HIS A 60 11.69 -16.69 -10.49
CA HIS A 60 10.95 -16.73 -11.76
C HIS A 60 10.71 -15.35 -12.38
N CYS A 61 10.58 -14.31 -11.57
CA CYS A 61 10.31 -12.96 -12.06
C CYS A 61 11.08 -11.87 -11.29
N GLU A 62 11.08 -10.67 -11.86
CA GLU A 62 11.56 -9.43 -11.24
C GLU A 62 10.48 -8.36 -11.32
N ILE A 63 10.46 -7.47 -10.33
CA ILE A 63 9.58 -6.29 -10.33
C ILE A 63 10.21 -5.26 -11.26
N VAL A 64 9.44 -4.79 -12.25
CA VAL A 64 9.94 -3.82 -13.26
C VAL A 64 9.37 -2.43 -13.07
N GLN A 65 8.34 -2.29 -12.24
CA GLN A 65 7.75 -1.02 -11.88
C GLN A 65 8.32 -0.51 -10.56
N ASP A 66 8.60 0.79 -10.50
CA ASP A 66 8.87 1.46 -9.23
C ASP A 66 7.63 1.33 -8.34
N LEU A 67 7.79 0.81 -7.11
CA LEU A 67 6.68 0.61 -6.16
C LEU A 67 5.91 1.92 -5.90
N ILE A 68 6.61 3.04 -5.96
CA ILE A 68 6.03 4.38 -5.89
C ILE A 68 6.63 5.17 -7.06
N PRO A 69 5.82 5.89 -7.85
CA PRO A 69 6.34 6.78 -8.89
C PRO A 69 7.40 7.73 -8.33
N LYS A 70 8.51 7.92 -9.05
CA LYS A 70 9.64 8.77 -8.60
C LYS A 70 9.22 10.19 -8.25
N GLU A 71 8.25 10.75 -8.97
CA GLU A 71 7.66 12.06 -8.71
C GLU A 71 7.04 12.11 -7.30
N MET A 72 6.21 11.12 -6.98
CA MET A 72 5.59 10.98 -5.66
C MET A 72 6.61 10.71 -4.55
N VAL A 73 7.69 9.96 -4.83
CA VAL A 73 8.78 9.79 -3.85
C VAL A 73 9.43 11.12 -3.51
N ASN A 74 9.64 12.00 -4.50
CA ASN A 74 10.22 13.31 -4.26
C ASN A 74 9.26 14.22 -3.48
N GLU A 75 7.96 14.18 -3.80
CA GLU A 75 6.93 14.90 -3.03
C GLU A 75 6.84 14.41 -1.59
N LEU A 76 6.85 13.10 -1.38
CA LEU A 76 6.85 12.48 -0.06
C LEU A 76 8.09 12.85 0.75
N LYS A 77 9.25 13.06 0.12
CA LYS A 77 10.46 13.54 0.80
C LYS A 77 10.44 15.04 1.08
N ALA A 78 9.76 15.82 0.25
CA ALA A 78 9.71 17.29 0.38
C ALA A 78 8.65 17.75 1.40
N PHE A 79 7.43 17.24 1.28
CA PHE A 79 6.33 17.53 2.18
C PHE A 79 5.30 16.38 2.19
N PRO A 80 5.52 15.33 3.00
CA PRO A 80 4.64 14.17 3.05
C PRO A 80 3.14 14.46 3.24
N PRO A 81 2.71 15.46 4.03
CA PRO A 81 1.28 15.72 4.27
C PRO A 81 0.47 16.17 3.06
N SER A 82 1.10 16.70 2.00
CA SER A 82 0.36 17.12 0.78
C SER A 82 0.03 15.95 -0.15
N VAL A 83 0.66 14.79 0.04
CA VAL A 83 0.50 13.65 -0.85
C VAL A 83 -0.74 12.85 -0.46
N ASP A 84 -1.55 12.51 -1.45
CA ASP A 84 -2.68 11.59 -1.28
C ASP A 84 -2.18 10.15 -1.32
N LEU A 85 -2.06 9.52 -0.14
CA LEU A 85 -1.60 8.14 -0.03
C LEU A 85 -2.65 7.15 -0.53
N ASN A 86 -3.94 7.51 -0.43
CA ASN A 86 -5.05 6.65 -0.83
C ASN A 86 -5.10 6.47 -2.36
N GLN A 87 -4.62 7.46 -3.12
CA GLN A 87 -4.43 7.34 -4.57
C GLN A 87 -3.30 6.38 -4.96
N ILE A 88 -2.26 6.26 -4.13
CA ILE A 88 -1.13 5.36 -4.40
C ILE A 88 -1.54 3.93 -4.05
N TYR A 89 -1.82 3.72 -2.75
CA TYR A 89 -2.28 2.45 -2.20
C TYR A 89 -3.13 2.71 -0.97
N ASN A 90 -4.32 2.11 -0.89
CA ASN A 90 -5.18 2.20 0.30
C ASN A 90 -4.49 1.75 1.61
N TYR A 91 -3.53 0.83 1.48
CA TYR A 91 -2.71 0.26 2.56
C TYR A 91 -1.21 0.54 2.32
N PHE A 92 -0.86 1.77 1.96
CA PHE A 92 0.48 2.25 1.64
C PHE A 92 1.57 1.78 2.63
N TYR A 93 1.41 2.02 3.92
CA TYR A 93 2.46 1.68 4.90
C TYR A 93 2.65 0.17 5.02
N ARG A 94 1.56 -0.60 5.05
CA ARG A 94 1.62 -2.06 5.15
C ARG A 94 2.20 -2.67 3.88
N PHE A 95 1.82 -2.15 2.73
CA PHE A 95 2.33 -2.61 1.44
C PHE A 95 3.85 -2.41 1.36
N LEU A 96 4.36 -1.24 1.73
CA LEU A 96 5.80 -0.96 1.67
C LEU A 96 6.63 -1.70 2.72
N GLN A 97 6.03 -2.07 3.86
CA GLN A 97 6.70 -2.94 4.85
C GLN A 97 7.11 -4.29 4.25
N ASN A 98 6.37 -4.78 3.24
CA ASN A 98 6.70 -6.01 2.54
C ASN A 98 8.00 -5.92 1.70
N PHE A 99 8.48 -4.70 1.40
CA PHE A 99 9.65 -4.45 0.55
C PHE A 99 10.87 -3.94 1.34
N ASN A 100 10.86 -4.06 2.68
CA ASN A 100 11.93 -3.60 3.58
C ASN A 100 12.19 -2.08 3.58
N GLU A 101 11.25 -1.25 3.12
CA GLU A 101 11.34 0.22 3.11
C GLU A 101 11.00 0.87 4.48
N LYS A 102 11.52 0.30 5.57
CA LYS A 102 11.09 0.64 6.95
C LYS A 102 11.47 2.05 7.38
N ASP A 103 12.65 2.53 7.01
CA ASP A 103 13.11 3.86 7.43
C ASP A 103 12.33 4.96 6.70
N PHE A 104 12.18 4.82 5.38
CA PHE A 104 11.40 5.72 4.55
C PHE A 104 9.94 5.85 5.02
N THR A 105 9.28 4.71 5.26
CA THR A 105 7.88 4.69 5.73
C THR A 105 7.72 5.30 7.11
N LYS A 106 8.68 5.07 8.02
CA LYS A 106 8.66 5.61 9.38
C LYS A 106 8.78 7.14 9.41
N GLU A 107 9.66 7.71 8.58
CA GLU A 107 9.83 9.17 8.47
C GLU A 107 8.54 9.84 7.97
N ILE A 108 7.96 9.32 6.88
CA ILE A 108 6.68 9.79 6.33
C ILE A 108 5.57 9.73 7.39
N LEU A 109 5.40 8.58 8.04
CA LEU A 109 4.36 8.39 9.05
C LEU A 109 4.52 9.38 10.20
N LYS A 110 5.75 9.57 10.70
CA LYS A 110 6.03 10.50 11.79
C LYS A 110 5.64 11.93 11.42
N GLU A 111 6.03 12.40 10.25
CA GLU A 111 5.73 13.77 9.82
C GLU A 111 4.23 13.97 9.59
N ARG A 112 3.58 13.02 8.91
CA ARG A 112 2.13 13.08 8.65
C ARG A 112 1.32 13.05 9.94
N LEU A 113 1.58 12.11 10.85
CA LEU A 113 0.91 12.06 12.15
C LEU A 113 1.15 13.33 12.98
N SER A 114 2.35 13.91 12.93
CA SER A 114 2.61 15.17 13.64
C SER A 114 1.69 16.31 13.19
N LYS A 115 1.36 16.36 11.89
CA LYS A 115 0.46 17.36 11.32
C LYS A 115 -1.01 17.01 11.53
N PHE A 116 -1.39 15.76 11.30
CA PHE A 116 -2.78 15.32 11.38
C PHE A 116 -3.28 15.08 12.79
N SER A 117 -2.41 14.98 13.80
CA SER A 117 -2.81 14.90 15.21
C SER A 117 -3.81 16.00 15.61
N LYS A 118 -3.72 17.19 15.01
CA LYS A 118 -4.66 18.30 15.22
C LYS A 118 -6.10 17.98 14.80
N MET A 119 -6.31 17.01 13.92
CA MET A 119 -7.64 16.58 13.48
C MET A 119 -8.42 15.86 14.57
N ILE A 120 -7.73 15.26 15.55
CA ILE A 120 -8.35 14.60 16.70
C ILE A 120 -9.26 15.57 17.45
N ILE A 121 -8.78 16.80 17.66
CA ILE A 121 -9.48 17.86 18.41
C ILE A 121 -10.35 18.77 17.54
N LYS A 122 -10.38 18.57 16.21
CA LYS A 122 -11.16 19.41 15.28
C LYS A 122 -12.66 19.29 15.61
N GLU A 123 -13.40 20.39 15.67
CA GLU A 123 -14.83 20.32 16.03
C GLU A 123 -15.64 19.48 15.04
N ASN A 124 -15.51 19.81 13.75
CA ASN A 124 -16.16 19.10 12.65
C ASN A 124 -15.10 18.42 11.79
N LEU A 125 -15.00 17.09 11.90
CA LEU A 125 -14.21 16.25 11.02
C LEU A 125 -15.16 15.58 10.02
N ASN A 126 -14.90 15.74 8.73
CA ASN A 126 -15.66 15.07 7.68
C ASN A 126 -14.82 13.96 7.03
N GLU A 127 -15.42 13.16 6.14
CA GLU A 127 -14.72 12.08 5.45
C GLU A 127 -13.65 12.63 4.49
N ASP A 128 -13.89 13.79 3.88
CA ASP A 128 -12.95 14.44 2.95
C ASP A 128 -11.63 14.82 3.65
N ASP A 129 -11.69 15.21 4.93
CA ASP A 129 -10.53 15.58 5.75
C ASP A 129 -9.54 14.43 5.95
N ILE A 130 -10.02 13.19 5.87
CA ILE A 130 -9.20 11.99 6.09
C ILE A 130 -9.08 11.14 4.83
N TYR A 131 -9.78 11.47 3.74
CA TYR A 131 -9.85 10.65 2.53
C TYR A 131 -8.45 10.31 1.98
N PHE A 132 -7.57 11.31 1.94
CA PHE A 132 -6.22 11.23 1.37
C PHE A 132 -5.20 10.48 2.26
N MET A 133 -5.64 10.01 3.43
CA MET A 133 -4.81 9.28 4.39
C MET A 133 -4.79 7.77 4.11
N ASP A 134 -3.70 7.12 4.52
CA ASP A 134 -3.63 5.67 4.58
C ASP A 134 -4.63 5.10 5.61
N LYS A 135 -5.06 3.85 5.44
CA LYS A 135 -5.96 3.18 6.41
C LYS A 135 -5.43 3.18 7.85
N SER A 136 -4.12 3.05 8.05
CA SER A 136 -3.50 3.06 9.37
C SER A 136 -3.56 4.45 10.01
N GLU A 137 -3.36 5.52 9.22
CA GLU A 137 -3.53 6.91 9.68
C GLU A 137 -4.98 7.20 10.05
N LYS A 138 -5.93 6.81 9.18
CA LYS A 138 -7.36 6.93 9.43
C LYS A 138 -7.74 6.30 10.76
N HIS A 139 -7.28 5.07 10.99
CA HIS A 139 -7.55 4.36 12.24
C HIS A 139 -7.01 5.11 13.47
N VAL A 140 -5.76 5.58 13.44
CA VAL A 140 -5.16 6.33 14.57
C VAL A 140 -5.94 7.62 14.85
N ILE A 141 -6.30 8.38 13.81
CA ILE A 141 -7.04 9.64 13.97
C ILE A 141 -8.47 9.38 14.48
N GLN A 142 -9.15 8.37 13.95
CA GLN A 142 -10.52 8.00 14.35
C GLN A 142 -10.54 7.53 15.81
N SER A 143 -9.69 6.58 16.19
CA SER A 143 -9.63 6.08 17.57
C SER A 143 -9.19 7.16 18.56
N GLY A 144 -8.24 8.03 18.18
CA GLY A 144 -7.87 9.19 18.99
C GLY A 144 -9.04 10.16 19.18
N ARG A 145 -9.83 10.39 18.13
CA ARG A 145 -11.02 11.25 18.17
C ARG A 145 -12.13 10.66 19.03
N GLU A 146 -12.40 9.36 18.92
CA GLU A 146 -13.38 8.67 19.76
C GLU A 146 -13.06 8.86 21.24
N ALA A 147 -11.80 8.64 21.62
CA ALA A 147 -11.33 8.86 22.98
C ALA A 147 -11.45 10.33 23.44
N PHE A 148 -11.14 11.28 22.56
CA PHE A 148 -11.28 12.72 22.86
C PHE A 148 -12.75 13.13 23.05
N LEU A 149 -13.65 12.65 22.20
CA LEU A 149 -15.08 12.93 22.30
C LEU A 149 -15.69 12.28 23.54
N GLU A 150 -15.24 11.09 23.91
CA GLU A 150 -15.62 10.45 25.16
C GLU A 150 -15.17 11.29 26.36
N TYR A 151 -13.91 11.73 26.39
CA TYR A 151 -13.39 12.64 27.42
C TYR A 151 -14.26 13.91 27.56
N LYS A 152 -14.60 14.56 26.44
CA LYS A 152 -15.44 15.77 26.40
C LYS A 152 -16.89 15.56 26.87
N LYS A 153 -17.38 14.32 26.91
CA LYS A 153 -18.70 14.03 27.50
C LYS A 153 -18.67 14.07 29.02
N TYR A 154 -17.53 13.77 29.62
CA TYR A 154 -17.36 13.69 31.07
C TYR A 154 -16.83 14.99 31.70
N TYR A 155 -16.25 15.90 30.90
CA TYR A 155 -15.67 17.19 31.32
C TYR A 155 -16.15 18.32 30.40
#